data_AF-A0AAW4X3V0-F1
#
_entry.id   AF-A0AAW4X3V0-F1
#
_cell.length_a   1.000
_cell.length_b   1.000
_cell.length_c   1.000
_cell.angle_alpha   90.00
_cell.angle_beta   90.00
_cell.angle_gamma   90.00
#
_symmetry.space_group_name_H-M   'P 1'
#
loop_
_entity.id
_entity.type
_entity.pdbx_description
1 polymer ?
#
loop_
_entity_poly.entity_id
_entity_poly.type
_entity_poly.pdbx_seq_one_letter_code
_entity_poly.pdbx_strand_id
1 'polypeptide(L)'
;FPHALIIADHFHIVAQAYRAFNKIRIQVMNRAGAGTHKWRALKHFWKLLLTPANELKYDNYWSRRNFSYAQLTDVEVIHRLLSFDNELKRAYEYYQNLILVIAHRSKKE
;
A
#
# COMPACT_ATOMS: atom_id res chain seq x y z
N PHE A 1 0.69 10.89 -33.48
CA PHE A 1 1.92 10.42 -32.81
C PHE A 1 2.10 8.92 -33.06
N PRO A 2 2.90 8.48 -34.05
CA PRO A 2 2.99 7.06 -34.42
C PRO A 2 4.11 6.29 -33.71
N HIS A 3 4.80 6.92 -32.73
CA HIS A 3 5.84 6.29 -31.91
C HIS A 3 5.76 6.77 -30.46
N ALA A 4 4.55 6.85 -29.88
CA ALA A 4 4.41 6.86 -28.43
C ALA A 4 4.84 5.47 -27.92
N LEU A 5 6.15 5.21 -27.92
CA LEU A 5 6.73 4.01 -27.34
C LEU A 5 6.26 3.95 -25.89
N ILE A 6 5.97 2.72 -25.45
CA ILE A 6 5.42 2.29 -24.16
C ILE A 6 6.13 2.89 -22.92
N ILE A 7 7.25 3.59 -23.14
CA ILE A 7 8.07 4.42 -22.27
C ILE A 7 7.36 5.72 -21.81
N ALA A 8 6.17 6.05 -22.32
CA ALA A 8 5.35 7.20 -21.89
C ALA A 8 4.27 6.84 -20.82
N ASP A 9 4.51 6.18 -19.70
CA ASP A 9 5.72 6.13 -18.89
C ASP A 9 5.40 5.29 -17.66
N HIS A 10 6.15 4.21 -17.40
CA HIS A 10 5.95 3.33 -16.25
C HIS A 10 5.88 4.12 -14.93
N PHE A 11 6.59 5.25 -14.82
CA PHE A 11 6.49 6.15 -13.68
C PHE A 11 5.11 6.80 -13.56
N HIS A 12 4.51 7.26 -14.66
CA HIS A 12 3.18 7.85 -14.66
C HIS A 12 2.10 6.83 -14.28
N ILE A 13 2.22 5.57 -14.72
CA ILE A 13 1.29 4.49 -14.34
C ILE A 13 1.40 4.20 -12.83
N VAL A 14 2.62 4.04 -12.31
CA VAL A 14 2.84 3.84 -10.87
C VAL A 14 2.34 5.04 -10.07
N ALA A 15 2.57 6.27 -10.54
CA ALA A 15 2.10 7.49 -9.89
C ALA A 15 0.56 7.59 -9.87
N GLN A 16 -0.12 7.22 -10.95
CA GLN A 16 -1.58 7.18 -11.01
C GLN A 16 -2.13 6.13 -10.04
N ALA A 17 -1.55 4.93 -10.03
CA ALA A 17 -1.96 3.86 -9.11
C ALA A 17 -1.72 4.23 -7.65
N TYR A 18 -0.58 4.86 -7.35
CA TYR A 18 -0.28 5.42 -6.03
C TYR A 18 -1.36 6.41 -5.60
N ARG A 19 -1.72 7.38 -6.47
CA ARG A 19 -2.75 8.39 -6.18
C ARG A 19 -4.11 7.74 -5.96
N ALA A 20 -4.47 6.75 -6.78
CA ALA A 20 -5.74 6.02 -6.67
C ALA A 20 -5.82 5.26 -5.33
N PHE A 21 -4.79 4.47 -5.00
CA PHE A 21 -4.75 3.73 -3.73
C PHE A 21 -4.73 4.67 -2.51
N ASN A 22 -3.97 5.76 -2.57
CA ASN A 22 -3.94 6.78 -1.52
C ASN A 22 -5.32 7.45 -1.31
N LYS A 23 -6.07 7.70 -2.40
CA LYS A 23 -7.44 8.22 -2.33
C LYS A 23 -8.37 7.24 -1.62
N ILE A 24 -8.31 5.96 -1.96
CA ILE A 24 -9.11 4.90 -1.31
C ILE A 24 -8.75 4.81 0.18
N ARG A 25 -7.45 4.82 0.54
CA ARG A 25 -7.03 4.84 1.95
C ARG A 25 -7.64 6.01 2.72
N ILE A 26 -7.64 7.21 2.15
CA ILE A 26 -8.22 8.40 2.77
C ILE A 26 -9.75 8.27 2.90
N GLN A 27 -10.44 7.72 1.89
CA GLN A 27 -11.88 7.45 1.97
C GLN A 27 -12.20 6.46 3.10
N VAL A 28 -11.45 5.36 3.20
CA VAL A 28 -11.58 4.36 4.27
C VAL A 28 -11.31 4.99 5.64
N MET A 29 -10.28 5.84 5.75
CA MET A 29 -10.01 6.62 6.96
C MET A 29 -11.21 7.48 7.34
N ASN A 30 -11.75 8.26 6.40
CA ASN A 30 -12.88 9.15 6.67
C ASN A 30 -14.14 8.38 7.07
N ARG A 31 -14.45 7.25 6.41
CA ARG A 31 -15.54 6.34 6.81
C ARG A 31 -15.36 5.79 8.22
N ALA A 32 -14.11 5.50 8.62
CA ALA A 32 -13.81 5.02 9.97
C ALA A 32 -13.95 6.10 11.05
N GLY A 33 -14.07 7.38 10.69
CA GLY A 33 -14.19 8.50 11.63
C GLY A 33 -12.85 8.99 12.18
N ALA A 34 -12.67 10.30 12.25
CA ALA A 34 -11.44 10.90 12.77
C ALA A 34 -11.18 10.49 14.24
N GLY A 35 -9.92 10.21 14.57
CA GLY A 35 -9.51 9.85 15.94
C GLY A 35 -9.77 8.38 16.34
N THR A 36 -10.54 7.61 15.55
CA THR A 36 -10.71 6.18 15.83
C THR A 36 -9.41 5.41 15.69
N HIS A 37 -9.38 4.21 16.26
CA HIS A 37 -8.22 3.31 16.16
C HIS A 37 -7.86 3.02 14.69
N LYS A 38 -8.84 2.64 13.86
CA LYS A 38 -8.65 2.40 12.43
C LYS A 38 -8.08 3.62 11.71
N TRP A 39 -8.62 4.81 11.97
CA TRP A 39 -8.12 6.05 11.37
C TRP A 39 -6.66 6.31 11.75
N ARG A 40 -6.31 6.18 13.03
CA ARG A 40 -4.93 6.40 13.53
C ARG A 40 -3.94 5.39 12.94
N ALA A 41 -4.32 4.11 12.89
CA ALA A 41 -3.49 3.04 12.35
C ALA A 41 -3.25 3.23 10.84
N LEU A 42 -4.30 3.50 10.05
CA LEU A 42 -4.19 3.77 8.61
C LEU A 42 -3.37 5.04 8.31
N LYS A 43 -3.54 6.09 9.13
CA LYS A 43 -2.76 7.33 9.01
C LYS A 43 -1.29 7.10 9.35
N HIS A 44 -0.98 6.32 10.39
CA HIS A 44 0.38 6.15 10.87
C HIS A 44 1.21 5.23 9.94
N PHE A 45 0.64 4.10 9.52
CA PHE A 45 1.32 3.09 8.72
C PHE A 45 1.14 3.27 7.20
N TRP A 46 0.79 4.47 6.76
CA TRP A 46 0.51 4.77 5.37
C TRP A 46 1.68 4.41 4.43
N LYS A 47 2.92 4.58 4.90
CA LYS A 47 4.13 4.20 4.15
C LYS A 47 4.26 2.69 3.95
N LEU A 48 3.96 1.89 4.98
CA LEU A 48 4.02 0.42 4.86
C LEU A 48 3.04 -0.09 3.80
N LEU A 49 1.83 0.45 3.75
CA LEU A 49 0.85 0.11 2.72
C LEU A 49 1.34 0.41 1.28
N LEU A 50 2.32 1.31 1.12
CA LEU A 50 2.87 1.70 -0.17
C LEU A 50 4.21 1.02 -0.49
N THR A 51 4.86 0.42 0.50
CA THR A 51 6.09 -0.34 0.31
C THR A 51 5.82 -1.53 -0.62
N PRO A 52 6.65 -1.76 -1.65
CA PRO A 52 6.56 -2.95 -2.48
C PRO A 52 6.55 -4.22 -1.64
N ALA A 53 5.67 -5.17 -1.96
CA ALA A 53 5.47 -6.36 -1.13
C ALA A 53 6.74 -7.20 -0.94
N ASN A 54 7.65 -7.19 -1.91
CA ASN A 54 8.95 -7.87 -1.86
C ASN A 54 9.98 -7.17 -0.97
N GLU A 55 9.73 -5.94 -0.53
CA GLU A 55 10.58 -5.17 0.39
C GLU A 55 10.05 -5.19 1.84
N LEU A 56 8.87 -5.78 2.06
CA LEU A 56 8.30 -5.93 3.39
C LEU A 56 9.09 -6.97 4.19
N LYS A 57 9.40 -6.61 5.43
CA LYS A 57 10.14 -7.47 6.34
C LYS A 57 9.19 -8.38 7.12
N TYR A 58 9.55 -9.66 7.17
CA TYR A 58 8.84 -10.71 7.91
C TYR A 58 9.56 -11.11 9.21
N ASP A 59 10.72 -10.52 9.47
CA ASP A 59 11.61 -10.83 10.59
C ASP A 59 11.86 -9.60 11.51
N ASN A 60 11.22 -8.46 11.22
CA ASN A 60 11.43 -7.21 11.94
C ASN A 60 10.35 -6.96 13.01
N TYR A 61 10.48 -7.63 14.15
CA TYR A 61 9.54 -7.44 15.25
C TYR A 61 9.75 -6.08 15.93
N TRP A 62 8.69 -5.28 15.96
CA TRP A 62 8.66 -4.01 16.68
C TRP A 62 7.39 -3.88 17.50
N SER A 63 7.49 -3.24 18.66
CA SER A 63 6.31 -2.86 19.45
C SER A 63 5.49 -1.81 18.69
N ARG A 64 4.26 -2.16 18.30
CA ARG A 64 3.35 -1.25 17.56
C ARG A 64 2.28 -0.69 18.48
N ARG A 65 2.42 0.58 18.90
CA ARG A 65 1.43 1.28 19.75
C ARG A 65 0.00 1.20 19.21
N ASN A 66 -0.18 1.35 17.90
CA ASN A 66 -1.48 1.26 17.25
C ASN A 66 -2.08 -0.16 17.28
N PHE A 67 -1.36 -1.17 17.76
CA PHE A 67 -1.87 -2.53 17.96
C PHE A 67 -1.57 -3.00 19.38
N SER A 68 -1.87 -2.16 20.37
CA SER A 68 -1.73 -2.47 21.80
C SER A 68 -0.32 -2.93 22.18
N TYR A 69 0.70 -2.33 21.57
CA TYR A 69 2.13 -2.64 21.80
C TYR A 69 2.54 -4.07 21.44
N ALA A 70 1.72 -4.80 20.67
CA ALA A 70 2.08 -6.10 20.12
C ALA A 70 3.39 -6.02 19.31
N GLN A 71 4.22 -7.05 19.44
CA GLN A 71 5.41 -7.25 18.62
C GLN A 71 4.95 -7.75 17.24
N LEU A 72 5.04 -6.89 16.22
CA LEU A 72 4.55 -7.19 14.88
C LEU A 72 5.58 -6.81 13.82
N THR A 73 5.73 -7.71 12.86
CA THR A 73 6.44 -7.49 11.60
C THR A 73 5.69 -6.50 10.70
N ASP A 74 6.36 -5.98 9.67
CA ASP A 74 5.70 -5.10 8.69
C ASP A 74 4.56 -5.83 7.95
N VAL A 75 4.76 -7.11 7.64
CA VAL A 75 3.76 -7.98 6.99
C VAL A 75 2.51 -8.13 7.85
N GLU A 76 2.66 -8.45 9.14
CA GLU A 76 1.53 -8.56 10.06
C GLU A 76 0.79 -7.24 10.26
N VAL A 77 1.51 -6.12 10.30
CA VAL A 77 0.90 -4.78 10.35
C VAL A 77 0.01 -4.56 9.14
N ILE A 78 0.50 -4.85 7.93
CA ILE A 78 -0.30 -4.71 6.72
C ILE A 78 -1.52 -5.62 6.75
N HIS A 79 -1.38 -6.90 7.09
CA HIS A 79 -2.53 -7.80 7.17
C HIS A 79 -3.63 -7.28 8.10
N ARG A 80 -3.25 -6.72 9.25
CA ARG A 80 -4.20 -6.09 10.18
C ARG A 80 -4.84 -4.84 9.57
N LEU A 81 -4.09 -3.98 8.90
CA LEU A 81 -4.65 -2.80 8.22
C LEU A 81 -5.64 -3.18 7.12
N LEU A 82 -5.31 -4.18 6.30
CA LEU A 82 -6.17 -4.64 5.20
C LEU A 82 -7.43 -5.35 5.71
N SER A 83 -7.43 -5.89 6.94
CA SER A 83 -8.63 -6.42 7.58
C SER A 83 -9.66 -5.36 7.97
N PHE A 84 -9.30 -4.07 7.97
CA PHE A 84 -10.23 -3.01 8.36
C PHE A 84 -11.34 -2.76 7.34
N ASP A 85 -11.07 -3.02 6.06
CA ASP A 85 -11.94 -2.67 4.94
C ASP A 85 -11.60 -3.49 3.67
N ASN A 86 -12.61 -4.11 3.06
CA ASN A 86 -12.44 -4.96 1.87
C ASN A 86 -12.05 -4.18 0.61
N GLU A 87 -12.48 -2.92 0.48
CA GLU A 87 -12.11 -2.05 -0.65
C GLU A 87 -10.63 -1.68 -0.56
N LEU A 88 -10.15 -1.38 0.65
CA LEU A 88 -8.72 -1.14 0.89
C LEU A 88 -7.89 -2.37 0.52
N LYS A 89 -8.33 -3.57 0.93
CA LYS A 89 -7.65 -4.83 0.61
C LYS A 89 -7.52 -5.05 -0.89
N ARG A 90 -8.62 -4.94 -1.63
CA ARG A 90 -8.63 -5.09 -3.09
C ARG A 90 -7.76 -4.05 -3.79
N ALA A 91 -7.82 -2.80 -3.33
CA ALA A 91 -7.02 -1.72 -3.90
C ALA A 91 -5.51 -1.93 -3.66
N TYR A 92 -5.14 -2.44 -2.48
CA TYR A 92 -3.76 -2.82 -2.16
C TYR A 92 -3.27 -3.96 -3.07
N GLU A 93 -4.06 -5.03 -3.22
CA GLU A 93 -3.73 -6.16 -4.10
C GLU A 93 -3.47 -5.71 -5.54
N TYR A 94 -4.33 -4.84 -6.08
CA TYR A 94 -4.16 -4.28 -7.42
C TYR A 94 -2.89 -3.43 -7.53
N TYR A 95 -2.66 -2.53 -6.56
CA TYR A 95 -1.49 -1.65 -6.53
C TYR A 95 -0.19 -2.45 -6.49
N GLN A 96 -0.10 -3.46 -5.62
CA GLN A 96 1.09 -4.30 -5.48
C GLN A 96 1.34 -5.17 -6.72
N ASN A 97 0.28 -5.75 -7.30
CA ASN A 97 0.40 -6.50 -8.55
C ASN A 97 0.95 -5.63 -9.68
N LEU A 98 0.41 -4.41 -9.83
CA LEU A 98 0.84 -3.48 -10.85
C LEU A 98 2.33 -3.09 -10.71
N ILE A 99 2.77 -2.74 -9.49
CA ILE A 99 4.18 -2.43 -9.23
C ILE A 99 5.07 -3.63 -9.56
N LEU A 100 4.66 -4.83 -9.16
CA LEU A 100 5.41 -6.06 -9.42
C LEU A 100 5.55 -6.31 -10.93
N VAL A 101 4.47 -6.18 -11.70
CA VAL A 101 4.49 -6.35 -13.16
C VAL A 101 5.40 -5.32 -13.83
N ILE A 102 5.33 -4.05 -13.42
CA ILE A 102 6.17 -2.99 -13.97
C ILE A 102 7.65 -3.22 -13.62
N ALA A 103 7.95 -3.60 -12.38
CA ALA A 103 9.31 -3.91 -11.94
C ALA A 103 9.91 -5.11 -12.69
N HIS A 104 9.12 -6.12 -13.03
CA HIS A 104 9.59 -7.26 -13.83
C HIS A 104 9.84 -6.90 -15.30
N ARG A 105 9.06 -5.98 -15.88
CA ARG A 105 9.27 -5.52 -17.27
C ARG A 105 10.55 -4.69 -17.40
N SER A 106 10.79 -3.78 -16.45
CA SER A 106 12.02 -2.99 -16.39
C SER A 106 13.31 -3.81 -16.20
N LYS A 107 13.22 -5.07 -15.78
CA LYS A 107 14.38 -5.97 -15.63
C LYS A 107 14.68 -6.81 -16.89
N LYS A 108 13.76 -6.85 -17.86
CA LYS A 108 13.88 -7.64 -19.10
C LYS A 108 14.37 -6.81 -20.29
N GLU A 109 14.34 -5.49 -20.16
CA GLU A 109 14.93 -4.50 -21.08
C GLU A 109 16.35 -4.18 -20.63
#